data_AF-A0A318XHP8-F1
#
_entry.id   AF-A0A318XHP8-F1
#
_cell.length_a   1.000
_cell.length_b   1.000
_cell.length_c   1.000
_cell.angle_alpha   90.00
_cell.angle_beta   90.00
_cell.angle_gamma   90.00
#
_symmetry.space_group_name_H-M   'P 1'
#
loop_
_entity.id
_entity.type
_entity.pdbx_description
1 polymer ?
#
loop_
_entity_poly.entity_id
_entity_poly.type
_entity_poly.pdbx_seq_one_letter_code
_entity_poly.pdbx_strand_id
1 'polypeptide(L)'
;MTAREKAKRAEIKKELQGKGILPPDKPKLNRKKFAAEVWKEFEEECTGIEDIFELHKCLGWMVSDKMHKVNEEQVGVLKLMKLTVEVKRFKKRLRDEGRISYKFDEIYEIIKPILNL
;
A
#
# COMPACT_ATOMS: atom_id res chain seq x y z
N MET A 1 0.09 31.06 -3.39
CA MET A 1 -0.49 31.52 -2.11
C MET A 1 0.62 32.09 -1.25
N THR A 2 0.47 33.33 -0.79
CA THR A 2 1.41 33.96 0.14
C THR A 2 1.25 33.38 1.56
N ALA A 3 2.25 33.56 2.42
CA ALA A 3 2.15 33.13 3.83
C ALA A 3 0.95 33.79 4.56
N ARG A 4 0.67 35.05 4.22
CA ARG A 4 -0.44 35.84 4.76
C ARG A 4 -1.80 35.26 4.36
N GLU A 5 -1.95 34.78 3.12
CA GLU A 5 -3.18 34.14 2.65
C GLU A 5 -3.44 32.81 3.38
N LYS A 6 -2.40 32.01 3.64
CA LYS A 6 -2.54 30.74 4.40
C LYS A 6 -3.00 31.00 5.84
N ALA A 7 -2.42 32.00 6.50
CA ALA A 7 -2.80 32.37 7.87
C ALA A 7 -4.27 32.81 7.94
N LYS A 8 -4.70 33.70 7.04
CA LYS A 8 -6.08 34.18 6.98
C LYS A 8 -7.09 33.05 6.72
N ARG A 9 -6.75 32.09 5.85
CA ARG A 9 -7.59 30.91 5.60
C ARG A 9 -7.70 30.01 6.83
N ALA A 10 -6.62 29.82 7.59
CA ALA A 10 -6.63 29.00 8.80
C ALA A 10 -7.49 29.63 9.91
N GLU A 11 -7.46 30.96 10.04
CA GLU A 11 -8.28 31.71 11.00
C GLU A 11 -9.79 31.60 10.67
N ILE A 12 -10.16 31.88 9.42
CA ILE A 12 -11.54 31.74 8.94
C ILE A 12 -12.04 30.30 9.16
N LYS A 13 -11.20 29.30 8.86
CA LYS A 13 -11.54 27.89 9.08
C LYS A 13 -11.88 27.60 10.54
N LYS A 14 -11.08 28.11 11.49
CA LYS A 14 -11.34 27.93 12.94
C LYS A 14 -12.64 28.60 13.37
N GLU A 15 -12.92 29.81 12.88
CA GLU A 15 -14.16 30.52 13.18
C GLU A 15 -15.40 29.74 12.69
N LEU A 16 -15.33 29.24 11.45
CA LEU A 16 -16.41 28.43 10.86
C LEU A 16 -16.59 27.09 11.58
N GLN A 17 -15.51 26.49 12.08
CA GLN A 17 -15.57 25.29 12.94
C GLN A 17 -16.23 25.61 14.30
N GLY A 18 -15.87 26.73 14.92
CA GLY A 18 -16.48 27.17 16.19
C GLY A 18 -17.99 27.48 16.06
N LYS A 19 -18.43 27.95 14.89
CA LYS A 19 -19.84 28.16 14.55
C LYS A 19 -20.58 26.88 14.14
N GLY A 20 -19.91 25.73 14.08
CA GLY A 20 -20.49 24.46 13.64
C GLY A 20 -20.81 24.37 12.14
N ILE A 21 -20.35 25.34 11.33
CA ILE A 21 -20.58 25.37 9.88
C ILE A 21 -19.63 24.40 9.17
N LEU A 22 -18.38 24.30 9.66
CA LEU A 22 -17.39 23.33 9.17
C LEU A 22 -17.17 22.21 10.20
N PRO A 23 -17.01 20.95 9.75
CA PRO A 23 -16.66 19.85 10.64
C PRO A 23 -15.24 20.03 11.23
N PRO A 24 -14.96 19.41 12.39
CA PRO A 24 -13.62 19.39 12.98
C PRO A 24 -12.61 18.73 12.04
N ASP A 25 -11.33 19.07 12.23
CA ASP A 25 -10.25 18.50 11.43
C ASP A 25 -10.18 16.98 11.62
N LYS A 26 -10.17 16.25 10.50
CA LYS A 26 -9.99 14.81 10.53
C LYS A 26 -8.66 14.50 11.27
N PRO A 27 -8.68 13.65 12.30
CA PRO A 27 -7.46 13.30 13.02
C PRO A 27 -6.46 12.67 12.05
N LYS A 28 -5.18 13.01 12.22
CA LYS A 28 -4.11 12.39 11.43
C LYS A 28 -4.07 10.90 11.75
N LEU A 29 -3.95 10.08 10.71
CA LEU A 29 -3.76 8.64 10.87
C LEU A 29 -2.45 8.38 11.63
N ASN A 30 -2.54 7.66 12.76
CA ASN A 30 -1.35 7.14 13.43
C ASN A 30 -0.86 5.92 12.63
N ARG A 31 0.05 6.16 11.67
CA ARG A 31 0.53 5.16 10.71
C ARG A 31 1.16 3.93 11.38
N LYS A 32 1.90 4.11 12.49
CA LYS A 32 2.51 2.99 13.22
C LYS A 32 1.47 2.12 13.90
N LYS A 33 0.51 2.76 14.57
CA LYS A 33 -0.61 2.05 15.22
C LYS A 33 -1.45 1.30 14.18
N PHE A 34 -1.83 1.99 13.10
CA PHE A 34 -2.57 1.41 11.98
C PHE A 34 -1.85 0.18 11.39
N ALA A 35 -0.53 0.27 11.13
CA ALA A 35 0.23 -0.85 10.61
C ALA A 35 0.26 -2.05 11.57
N ALA A 36 0.39 -1.82 12.88
CA ALA A 36 0.42 -2.88 13.87
C ALA A 36 -0.95 -3.56 14.05
N GLU A 37 -2.03 -2.77 14.06
CA GLU A 37 -3.41 -3.28 14.17
C GLU A 37 -3.78 -4.12 12.94
N VAL A 38 -3.56 -3.59 11.73
CA VAL A 38 -3.86 -4.31 10.49
C VAL A 38 -3.03 -5.59 10.36
N TRP A 39 -1.75 -5.55 10.73
CA TRP A 39 -0.90 -6.76 10.69
C TRP A 39 -1.45 -7.86 11.58
N LYS A 40 -1.84 -7.49 12.81
CA LYS A 40 -2.40 -8.41 13.79
C LYS A 40 -3.73 -8.98 13.31
N GLU A 41 -4.66 -8.13 12.86
CA GLU A 41 -5.96 -8.55 12.32
C GLU A 41 -5.79 -9.51 11.13
N PHE A 42 -4.87 -9.21 10.21
CA PHE A 42 -4.61 -10.06 9.05
C PHE A 42 -4.03 -11.43 9.45
N GLU A 43 -3.11 -11.48 10.42
CA GLU A 43 -2.53 -12.73 10.91
C GLU A 43 -3.55 -13.59 11.67
N GLU A 44 -4.46 -12.96 12.41
CA GLU A 44 -5.49 -13.65 13.21
C GLU A 44 -6.67 -14.14 12.35
N GLU A 45 -7.11 -13.36 11.36
CA GLU A 45 -8.34 -13.63 10.61
C GLU A 45 -8.09 -14.22 9.21
N CYS A 46 -7.02 -13.84 8.51
CA CYS A 46 -6.77 -14.24 7.11
C CYS A 46 -5.78 -15.40 7.00
N THR A 47 -6.19 -16.59 7.46
CA THR A 47 -5.32 -17.79 7.52
C THR A 47 -5.61 -18.84 6.45
N GLY A 48 -6.73 -18.71 5.75
CA GLY A 48 -7.24 -19.67 4.79
C GLY A 48 -6.77 -19.44 3.35
N ILE A 49 -6.98 -20.46 2.51
CA ILE A 49 -6.78 -20.35 1.06
C ILE A 49 -7.83 -19.42 0.45
N GLU A 50 -9.06 -19.39 0.99
CA GLU A 50 -10.11 -18.47 0.57
C GLU A 50 -9.57 -17.04 0.65
N ASP A 51 -9.09 -16.61 1.82
CA ASP A 51 -8.54 -15.25 2.05
C ASP A 51 -7.49 -14.78 1.03
N ILE A 52 -6.72 -15.69 0.43
CA ILE A 52 -5.76 -15.37 -0.65
C ILE A 52 -6.50 -14.91 -1.93
N PHE A 53 -7.63 -15.53 -2.26
CA PHE A 53 -8.51 -15.11 -3.34
C PHE A 53 -9.20 -13.78 -3.03
N GLU A 54 -9.66 -13.57 -1.80
CA GLU A 54 -10.18 -12.26 -1.35
C GLU A 54 -9.10 -11.18 -1.47
N LEU A 55 -7.87 -11.45 -1.04
CA LEU A 55 -6.75 -10.52 -1.19
C LEU A 55 -6.52 -10.16 -2.66
N HIS A 56 -6.60 -11.14 -3.57
CA HIS A 56 -6.47 -10.88 -5.00
C HIS A 56 -7.59 -9.96 -5.53
N LYS A 57 -8.84 -10.14 -5.06
CA LYS A 57 -9.96 -9.25 -5.41
C LYS A 57 -9.71 -7.83 -4.86
N CYS A 58 -9.26 -7.71 -3.61
CA CYS A 58 -8.95 -6.44 -2.96
C CYS A 58 -7.86 -5.64 -3.67
N LEU A 59 -6.88 -6.29 -4.31
CA LEU A 59 -5.89 -5.60 -5.16
C LEU A 59 -6.58 -4.80 -6.28
N GLY A 60 -7.62 -5.37 -6.91
CA GLY A 60 -8.40 -4.72 -7.96
C GLY A 60 -9.25 -3.52 -7.49
N TRP A 61 -9.50 -3.40 -6.18
CA TRP A 61 -10.17 -2.22 -5.62
C TRP A 61 -9.21 -1.05 -5.40
N MET A 62 -7.92 -1.34 -5.21
CA MET A 62 -6.90 -0.33 -4.94
C MET A 62 -6.24 0.20 -6.21
N VAL A 63 -6.07 -0.67 -7.22
CA VAL A 63 -5.34 -0.35 -8.46
C VAL A 63 -5.98 -0.97 -9.69
N SER A 64 -5.81 -0.30 -10.84
CA SER A 64 -6.27 -0.75 -12.16
C SER A 64 -5.30 -0.32 -13.25
N ASP A 65 -5.34 -0.98 -14.40
CA ASP A 65 -4.66 -0.60 -15.63
C ASP A 65 -5.14 0.75 -16.21
N LYS A 66 -6.31 1.25 -15.79
CA LYS A 66 -6.95 2.47 -16.32
C LYS A 66 -6.98 3.65 -15.34
N MET A 67 -6.03 3.72 -14.41
CA MET A 67 -5.95 4.84 -13.46
C MET A 67 -5.56 6.14 -14.18
N HIS A 68 -6.31 7.22 -13.94
CA HIS A 68 -5.97 8.54 -14.48
C HIS A 68 -4.65 9.07 -13.91
N LYS A 69 -4.42 8.89 -12.61
CA LYS A 69 -3.18 9.24 -11.92
C LYS A 69 -2.81 8.13 -10.95
N VAL A 70 -1.52 7.88 -10.82
CA VAL A 70 -0.95 6.93 -9.86
C VAL A 70 -0.27 7.72 -8.73
N ASN A 71 -0.67 7.47 -7.49
CA ASN A 71 -0.10 8.06 -6.28
C ASN A 71 0.86 7.08 -5.57
N GLU A 72 1.56 7.53 -4.54
CA GLU A 72 2.55 6.72 -3.81
C GLU A 72 1.95 5.46 -3.15
N GLU A 73 0.72 5.54 -2.64
CA GLU A 73 0.02 4.39 -2.05
C GLU A 73 -0.28 3.32 -3.12
N GLN A 74 -0.74 3.76 -4.30
CA GLN A 74 -0.99 2.90 -5.46
C GLN A 74 0.30 2.29 -6.02
N VAL A 75 1.42 3.04 -6.04
CA VAL A 75 2.74 2.49 -6.40
C VAL A 75 3.12 1.36 -5.44
N GLY A 76 2.87 1.51 -4.14
CA GLY A 76 3.10 0.44 -3.15
C GLY A 76 2.35 -0.85 -3.49
N VAL A 77 1.07 -0.75 -3.85
CA VAL A 77 0.26 -1.91 -4.25
C VAL A 77 0.74 -2.51 -5.57
N LEU A 78 1.08 -1.69 -6.56
CA LEU A 78 1.62 -2.16 -7.84
C LEU A 78 2.98 -2.85 -7.68
N LYS A 79 3.83 -2.38 -6.76
CA LYS A 79 5.09 -3.07 -6.38
C LYS A 79 4.81 -4.47 -5.85
N LEU A 80 3.83 -4.62 -4.95
CA LEU A 80 3.43 -5.94 -4.44
C LEU A 80 3.02 -6.88 -5.58
N MET A 81 2.19 -6.41 -6.52
CA MET A 81 1.78 -7.20 -7.69
C MET A 81 2.99 -7.59 -8.57
N LYS A 82 3.92 -6.66 -8.79
CA LYS A 82 5.14 -6.89 -9.58
C LYS A 82 6.07 -7.90 -8.89
N LEU A 83 6.21 -7.83 -7.57
CA LEU A 83 6.94 -8.82 -6.77
C LEU A 83 6.35 -10.23 -6.98
N THR A 84 5.03 -10.38 -6.90
CA THR A 84 4.35 -11.66 -7.14
C THR A 84 4.68 -12.24 -8.52
N VAL A 85 4.66 -11.39 -9.57
CA VAL A 85 5.00 -11.81 -10.94
C VAL A 85 6.45 -12.28 -11.05
N GLU A 86 7.40 -11.51 -10.53
CA GLU A 86 8.83 -11.86 -10.64
C GLU A 86 9.21 -13.07 -9.78
N VAL A 87 8.64 -13.20 -8.58
CA VAL A 87 8.78 -14.40 -7.74
C VAL A 87 8.24 -15.63 -8.49
N LYS A 88 7.07 -15.53 -9.15
CA LYS A 88 6.49 -16.64 -9.93
C LYS A 88 7.40 -17.04 -11.09
N ARG A 89 7.94 -16.07 -11.82
CA ARG A 89 8.89 -16.30 -12.94
C ARG A 89 10.18 -16.94 -12.45
N PHE A 90 10.75 -16.44 -11.35
CA PHE A 90 11.94 -17.00 -10.71
C PHE A 90 11.72 -18.46 -10.29
N LYS A 91 10.63 -18.75 -9.57
CA LYS A 91 10.29 -20.12 -9.16
C LYS A 91 10.04 -21.05 -10.34
N LYS A 92 9.52 -20.53 -11.47
CA LYS A 92 9.37 -21.33 -12.70
C LYS A 92 10.73 -21.72 -13.27
N ARG A 93 11.66 -20.78 -13.43
CA ARG A 93 13.02 -21.06 -13.91
C ARG A 93 13.74 -22.10 -13.04
N LEU A 94 13.65 -21.96 -11.71
CA LEU A 94 14.24 -22.95 -10.80
C LEU A 94 13.69 -24.36 -11.04
N ARG A 95 12.38 -24.51 -11.24
CA ARG A 95 11.78 -25.82 -11.57
C ARG A 95 12.27 -26.35 -12.91
N ASP A 96 12.36 -25.48 -13.92
CA ASP A 96 12.86 -25.85 -15.25
C ASP A 96 14.35 -26.28 -15.19
N GLU A 97 15.12 -25.74 -14.23
CA GLU A 97 16.50 -26.13 -13.90
C GLU A 97 16.59 -27.37 -12.99
N GLY A 98 15.47 -27.99 -12.59
CA GLY A 98 15.44 -29.13 -11.67
C GLY A 98 15.77 -28.80 -10.21
N ARG A 99 15.75 -27.51 -9.84
CA ARG A 99 16.05 -27.02 -8.47
C ARG A 99 14.77 -26.83 -7.66
N ILE A 100 14.78 -27.31 -6.41
CA ILE A 100 13.68 -27.16 -5.45
C ILE A 100 13.92 -26.06 -4.40
N SER A 101 15.15 -25.53 -4.33
CA SER A 101 15.54 -24.53 -3.33
C SER A 101 16.42 -23.42 -3.94
N TYR A 102 16.45 -22.29 -3.25
CA TYR A 102 17.23 -21.10 -3.61
C TYR A 102 17.73 -20.39 -2.36
N LYS A 103 18.83 -19.65 -2.50
CA LYS A 103 19.34 -18.77 -1.43
C LYS A 103 18.57 -17.46 -1.37
N PHE A 104 18.57 -16.83 -0.21
CA PHE A 104 17.95 -15.52 -0.03
C PHE A 104 18.53 -14.48 -1.02
N ASP A 105 19.85 -14.47 -1.22
CA ASP A 105 20.50 -13.52 -2.13
C ASP A 105 19.98 -13.65 -3.58
N GLU A 106 19.72 -14.87 -4.05
CA GLU A 106 19.20 -15.12 -5.40
C GLU A 106 17.83 -14.46 -5.59
N ILE A 107 16.91 -14.61 -4.63
CA ILE A 107 15.60 -13.95 -4.72
C ILE A 107 15.70 -12.44 -4.42
N TYR A 108 16.61 -12.03 -3.52
CA TYR A 108 16.83 -10.64 -3.18
C TYR A 108 17.24 -9.81 -4.39
N GLU A 109 18.16 -10.32 -5.23
CA GLU A 109 18.55 -9.67 -6.49
C GLU A 109 17.37 -9.47 -7.45
N ILE A 110 16.37 -10.36 -7.41
CA ILE A 110 15.14 -10.23 -8.22
C ILE A 110 14.20 -9.16 -7.66
N ILE A 111 14.04 -9.08 -6.32
CA ILE A 111 13.04 -8.20 -5.70
C ILE A 111 13.57 -6.79 -5.41
N LYS A 112 14.87 -6.63 -5.14
CA LYS A 112 15.51 -5.36 -4.77
C LYS A 112 15.24 -4.22 -5.76
N PRO A 113 15.33 -4.43 -7.09
CA PRO A 113 15.02 -3.37 -8.05
C PRO A 113 13.57 -2.86 -7.91
N ILE A 114 12.63 -3.74 -7.58
CA ILE A 114 11.21 -3.40 -7.40
C ILE A 114 11.00 -2.63 -6.10
N LEU A 115 11.67 -3.03 -5.02
CA LEU A 115 11.58 -2.33 -3.73
C LEU A 115 12.06 -0.88 -3.84
N ASN A 116 13.01 -0.60 -4.74
CA ASN A 116 13.61 0.72 -4.94
C ASN A 116 12.91 1.61 -5.99
N LEU A 117 11.79 1.18 -6.61
CA LEU A 117 11.05 2.02 -7.57
C LEU A 117 10.40 3.27 -6.95
#